data_AF-A0A6I4RMQ5-F1
#
_entry.id   AF-A0A6I4RMQ5-F1
#
_cell.length_a   1.000
_cell.length_b   1.000
_cell.length_c   1.000
_cell.angle_alpha   90.00
_cell.angle_beta   90.00
_cell.angle_gamma   90.00
#
_symmetry.space_group_name_H-M   'P 1'
#
loop_
_entity.id
_entity.type
_entity.pdbx_description
1 polymer ?
#
loop_
_entity_poly.entity_id
_entity_poly.type
_entity_poly.pdbx_seq_one_letter_code
_entity_poly.pdbx_strand_id
1 'polypeptide(L)'
;MTRTYNVLRESQKVKILLSIIKSHYRSSNKNFIQEVNLTHITNRIKNTDIRVLVVSIWKDLELTTGNEIRLLENRYHKDIISKIFKKSSNLYLVSSNPQKDSLNNYFREKNFKL
;
A
#
# COMPACT_ATOMS: atom_id res chain seq x y z
N MET A 1 -4.67 -7.98 18.86
CA MET A 1 -4.02 -8.83 17.84
C MET A 1 -3.03 -7.98 17.07
N THR A 2 -1.75 -8.34 17.04
CA THR A 2 -0.71 -7.59 16.33
C THR A 2 -0.67 -8.03 14.87
N ARG A 3 -0.90 -7.10 13.92
CA ARG A 3 -0.75 -7.38 12.48
C ARG A 3 0.70 -7.19 12.06
N THR A 4 1.23 -8.13 11.29
CA THR A 4 2.54 -8.01 10.63
C THR A 4 2.31 -7.61 9.19
N TYR A 5 3.06 -6.61 8.71
CA TYR A 5 2.98 -6.11 7.36
C TYR A 5 4.23 -6.47 6.55
N ASN A 6 4.02 -6.85 5.29
CA ASN A 6 5.08 -6.98 4.30
C ASN A 6 4.89 -5.93 3.21
N VAL A 7 5.92 -5.13 2.93
CA VAL A 7 5.87 -4.17 1.82
C VAL A 7 6.04 -4.91 0.49
N LEU A 8 5.15 -4.62 -0.44
CA LEU A 8 5.23 -5.16 -1.80
C LEU A 8 6.54 -4.71 -2.45
N ARG A 9 7.23 -5.66 -3.09
CA ARG A 9 8.43 -5.39 -3.89
C ARG A 9 8.06 -4.45 -5.03
N GLU A 10 8.99 -3.58 -5.39
CA GLU A 10 8.78 -2.64 -6.48
C GLU A 10 8.71 -3.37 -7.83
N SER A 11 7.49 -3.46 -8.35
CA SER A 11 7.19 -3.86 -9.72
C SER A 11 6.62 -2.67 -10.50
N GLN A 12 6.55 -2.79 -11.83
CA GLN A 12 5.96 -1.74 -12.67
C GLN A 12 4.49 -1.48 -12.27
N LYS A 13 3.72 -2.53 -11.97
CA LYS A 13 2.33 -2.43 -11.49
C LYS A 13 2.23 -1.65 -10.18
N VAL A 14 3.10 -1.95 -9.21
CA VAL A 14 3.16 -1.23 -7.92
C VAL A 14 3.48 0.25 -8.11
N LYS A 15 4.44 0.59 -8.98
CA LYS A 15 4.81 1.97 -9.28
C LYS A 15 3.66 2.74 -9.93
N ILE A 16 3.01 2.14 -10.92
CA ILE A 16 1.86 2.73 -11.62
C ILE A 16 0.73 2.99 -10.62
N LEU A 17 0.36 1.98 -9.82
CA LEU A 17 -0.72 2.11 -8.84
C LEU A 17 -0.42 3.22 -7.81
N LEU A 18 0.79 3.24 -7.24
CA LEU A 18 1.20 4.28 -6.30
C LEU A 18 1.20 5.67 -6.94
N SER A 19 1.61 5.79 -8.21
CA SER A 19 1.58 7.06 -8.94
C SER A 19 0.16 7.56 -9.15
N ILE A 20 -0.76 6.69 -9.59
CA ILE A 20 -2.18 7.03 -9.78
C ILE A 20 -2.81 7.46 -8.45
N ILE A 21 -2.59 6.68 -7.39
CA ILE A 21 -3.06 7.02 -6.06
C ILE A 21 -2.50 8.39 -5.65
N LYS A 22 -1.18 8.61 -5.74
CA LYS A 22 -0.56 9.88 -5.35
C LYS A 22 -1.15 11.09 -6.08
N SER A 23 -1.54 10.96 -7.34
CA SER A 23 -2.10 12.05 -8.15
C SER A 23 -3.59 12.33 -7.90
N HIS A 24 -4.37 11.31 -7.53
CA HIS A 24 -5.84 11.43 -7.51
C HIS A 24 -6.48 11.21 -6.14
N TYR A 25 -5.77 10.60 -5.21
CA TYR A 25 -6.26 10.29 -3.87
C TYR A 25 -6.04 11.45 -2.90
N ARG A 26 -7.14 11.92 -2.29
CA ARG A 26 -7.11 12.95 -1.23
C ARG A 26 -7.18 12.31 0.15
N SER A 27 -6.02 12.07 0.74
CA SER A 27 -5.90 11.63 2.14
C SER A 27 -6.47 12.68 3.10
N SER A 28 -7.19 12.23 4.14
CA SER A 28 -7.52 13.06 5.31
C SER A 28 -6.64 12.77 6.52
N ASN A 29 -5.60 11.96 6.37
CA ASN A 29 -4.70 11.60 7.45
C ASN A 29 -3.84 12.81 7.82
N LYS A 30 -4.07 13.35 9.03
CA LYS A 30 -3.37 14.51 9.58
C LYS A 30 -2.40 14.05 10.67
N ASN A 31 -1.24 13.56 10.23
CA ASN A 31 -0.07 13.27 11.07
C ASN A 31 -0.01 11.91 11.76
N PHE A 32 -0.58 10.84 11.18
CA PHE A 32 -0.41 9.49 11.72
C PHE A 32 0.04 8.50 10.64
N ILE A 33 0.43 7.32 11.08
CA ILE A 33 0.54 6.16 10.20
C ILE A 33 -0.86 5.54 10.11
N GLN A 34 -1.39 5.38 8.90
CA GLN A 34 -2.73 4.84 8.69
C GLN A 34 -2.72 3.75 7.63
N GLU A 35 -3.38 2.65 7.95
CA GLU A 35 -3.71 1.58 7.01
C GLU A 35 -5.06 1.91 6.35
N VAL A 36 -5.10 1.92 5.01
CA VAL A 36 -6.32 2.17 4.24
C VAL A 36 -6.56 1.06 3.22
N ASN A 37 -7.82 0.66 3.10
CA ASN A 37 -8.27 -0.36 2.15
C ASN A 37 -8.68 0.26 0.81
N LEU A 38 -8.92 -0.60 -0.19
CA LEU A 38 -9.32 -0.19 -1.54
C LEU A 38 -10.56 0.72 -1.53
N THR A 39 -11.60 0.35 -0.77
CA THR A 39 -12.86 1.12 -0.68
C THR A 39 -12.62 2.55 -0.18
N HIS A 40 -11.76 2.71 0.81
CA HIS A 40 -11.40 4.03 1.33
C HIS A 40 -10.74 4.90 0.26
N ILE A 41 -9.83 4.32 -0.53
CA ILE A 41 -9.12 5.01 -1.60
C ILE A 41 -10.10 5.40 -2.71
N THR A 42 -10.93 4.47 -3.17
CA THR A 42 -11.85 4.71 -4.29
C THR A 42 -12.90 5.76 -3.96
N ASN A 43 -13.39 5.81 -2.71
CA ASN A 43 -14.34 6.83 -2.26
C ASN A 43 -13.76 8.26 -2.27
N ARG A 44 -12.43 8.40 -2.33
CA ARG A 44 -11.71 9.67 -2.33
C ARG A 44 -11.13 10.04 -3.69
N ILE A 45 -11.37 9.24 -4.71
CA ILE A 45 -11.04 9.53 -6.10
C ILE A 45 -12.32 9.98 -6.81
N LYS A 46 -12.32 11.22 -7.32
CA LYS A 46 -13.50 11.80 -7.99
C LYS A 46 -13.75 11.25 -9.40
N ASN A 47 -12.69 10.97 -10.14
CA ASN A 47 -12.79 10.51 -11.53
C ASN A 47 -13.12 9.01 -11.56
N THR A 48 -14.24 8.66 -12.19
CA THR A 48 -14.74 7.28 -12.27
C THR A 48 -13.79 6.34 -13.00
N ASP A 49 -13.20 6.77 -14.13
CA ASP A 49 -12.28 5.94 -14.92
C ASP A 49 -11.01 5.62 -14.11
N ILE A 50 -10.52 6.61 -13.36
CA ILE A 50 -9.39 6.41 -12.45
C ILE A 50 -9.75 5.43 -11.32
N ARG A 51 -10.97 5.49 -10.77
CA ARG A 51 -11.41 4.50 -9.78
C ARG A 51 -11.40 3.09 -10.36
N VAL A 52 -11.94 2.91 -11.57
CA VAL A 52 -11.97 1.60 -12.25
C VAL A 52 -10.55 1.08 -12.46
N LEU A 53 -9.65 1.94 -12.92
CA LEU A 53 -8.24 1.59 -13.12
C LEU A 53 -7.55 1.19 -11.81
N VAL A 54 -7.75 1.95 -10.73
CA VAL A 54 -7.22 1.63 -9.40
C VAL A 54 -7.74 0.29 -8.91
N VAL A 55 -9.04 0.04 -9.00
CA VAL A 55 -9.66 -1.24 -8.59
C VAL A 55 -9.07 -2.40 -9.40
N SER A 56 -8.94 -2.25 -10.72
CA SER A 56 -8.41 -3.30 -11.59
C SER A 56 -6.97 -3.66 -11.22
N ILE A 57 -6.07 -2.68 -11.11
CA ILE A 57 -4.65 -2.95 -10.79
C ILE A 57 -4.52 -3.51 -9.37
N TRP A 58 -5.31 -3.00 -8.42
CA TRP A 58 -5.30 -3.48 -7.04
C TRP A 58 -5.70 -4.95 -6.95
N LYS A 59 -6.83 -5.33 -7.59
CA LYS A 59 -7.32 -6.70 -7.58
C LYS A 59 -6.37 -7.66 -8.29
N ASP A 60 -5.76 -7.23 -9.40
CA ASP A 60 -4.74 -8.01 -10.09
C ASP A 60 -3.50 -8.25 -9.20
N LEU A 61 -3.08 -7.27 -8.40
CA LEU A 61 -2.01 -7.47 -7.41
C LEU A 61 -2.43 -8.41 -6.28
N GLU A 62 -3.68 -8.32 -5.77
CA GLU A 62 -4.19 -9.25 -4.74
C GLU A 62 -4.21 -10.68 -5.26
N LEU A 63 -4.68 -10.87 -6.51
CA LEU A 63 -4.67 -12.17 -7.18
C LEU A 63 -3.25 -12.70 -7.39
N THR A 64 -2.35 -11.85 -7.87
CA THR A 64 -0.95 -12.22 -8.13
C THR A 64 -0.21 -12.61 -6.84
N THR A 65 -0.50 -11.92 -5.74
CA THR A 65 0.19 -12.13 -4.45
C THR A 65 -0.51 -13.17 -3.57
N GLY A 66 -1.77 -13.50 -3.84
CA GLY A 66 -2.60 -14.37 -3.00
C GLY A 66 -2.94 -13.76 -1.62
N ASN A 67 -2.69 -12.46 -1.43
CA ASN A 67 -2.87 -11.79 -0.14
C ASN A 67 -3.72 -10.53 -0.29
N GLU A 68 -4.41 -10.15 0.79
CA GLU A 68 -5.09 -8.85 0.87
C GLU A 68 -4.04 -7.73 0.84
N ILE A 69 -4.22 -6.78 -0.08
CA ILE A 69 -3.35 -5.61 -0.19
C ILE A 69 -4.00 -4.43 0.50
N ARG A 70 -3.17 -3.60 1.13
CA ARG A 70 -3.54 -2.36 1.80
C ARG A 70 -2.53 -1.28 1.47
N LEU A 71 -2.98 -0.03 1.55
CA LEU A 71 -2.10 1.13 1.41
C LEU A 71 -1.76 1.61 2.82
N LEU A 72 -0.46 1.71 3.10
CA LEU A 72 0.06 2.30 4.30
C LEU A 72 0.45 3.75 4.03
N GLU A 73 -0.28 4.67 4.64
CA GLU A 73 0.01 6.10 4.63
C GLU A 73 0.90 6.45 5.80
N ASN A 74 2.11 6.95 5.52
CA ASN A 74 2.97 7.55 6.51
C ASN A 74 2.90 9.08 6.38
N ARG A 75 2.06 9.72 7.20
CA ARG A 75 2.04 11.19 7.34
C ARG A 75 2.66 11.65 8.66
N TYR A 76 3.28 10.75 9.41
CA TYR A 76 3.90 11.08 10.68
C TYR A 76 5.22 11.84 10.44
N HIS A 77 5.31 13.08 10.93
CA HIS A 77 6.48 13.95 10.72
C HIS A 77 7.80 13.39 11.31
N LYS A 78 7.72 12.50 12.31
CA LYS A 78 8.90 11.75 12.77
C LYS A 78 9.00 10.49 11.94
N ASP A 79 9.92 10.52 11.01
CA ASP A 79 10.06 9.65 9.85
C ASP A 79 10.51 8.19 10.20
N ILE A 80 9.80 7.52 11.12
CA ILE A 80 10.15 6.17 11.60
C ILE A 80 10.11 5.15 10.45
N ILE A 81 9.09 5.26 9.59
CA ILE A 81 8.95 4.41 8.41
C ILE A 81 10.01 4.75 7.36
N SER A 82 10.33 6.03 7.10
CA SER A 82 11.37 6.36 6.11
C SER A 82 12.76 5.84 6.54
N LYS A 83 13.06 5.83 7.85
CA LYS A 83 14.23 5.16 8.44
C LYS A 83 14.23 3.64 8.20
N ILE A 84 13.08 2.99 8.38
CA ILE A 84 12.93 1.55 8.15
C ILE A 84 13.07 1.23 6.65
N PHE A 85 12.47 2.01 5.77
CA PHE A 85 12.42 1.72 4.33
C PHE A 85 13.55 2.32 3.51
N LYS A 86 14.37 3.21 4.10
CA LYS A 86 15.41 4.00 3.41
C LYS A 86 14.85 4.71 2.15
N LYS A 87 13.58 5.11 2.19
CA LYS A 87 12.85 5.78 1.09
C LYS A 87 11.97 6.87 1.65
N SER A 88 11.96 8.03 0.99
CA SER A 88 11.14 9.21 1.30
C SER A 88 9.69 9.11 0.82
N SER A 89 9.18 7.90 0.54
CA SER A 89 7.78 7.75 0.14
C SER A 89 6.88 7.84 1.36
N ASN A 90 5.78 8.58 1.24
CA ASN A 90 4.76 8.65 2.30
C ASN A 90 3.64 7.63 2.09
N LEU A 91 3.75 6.79 1.05
CA LEU A 91 2.77 5.79 0.65
C LEU A 91 3.48 4.49 0.30
N TYR A 92 2.96 3.38 0.83
CA TYR A 92 3.49 2.04 0.59
C TYR A 92 2.33 1.06 0.38
N LEU A 93 2.45 0.14 -0.57
CA LEU A 93 1.54 -1.01 -0.64
C LEU A 93 2.09 -2.10 0.27
N VAL A 94 1.22 -2.62 1.12
CA VAL A 94 1.53 -3.69 2.08
C VAL A 94 0.53 -4.82 1.95
N SER A 95 0.92 -6.04 2.31
CA SER A 95 -0.03 -7.13 2.54
C SER A 95 -0.23 -7.38 4.02
N SER A 96 -1.49 -7.57 4.43
CA SER A 96 -1.84 -8.06 5.76
C SER A 96 -2.00 -9.58 5.70
N ASN A 97 -1.26 -10.32 6.55
CA ASN A 97 -1.16 -11.78 6.57
C ASN A 97 -0.43 -12.41 5.38
N PRO A 98 0.90 -12.64 5.48
CA PRO A 98 1.53 -13.60 4.60
C PRO A 98 0.97 -15.00 4.92
N GLN A 99 0.39 -15.69 3.95
CA GLN A 99 0.52 -17.15 3.95
C GLN A 99 2.03 -17.43 3.93
N LYS A 100 2.52 -18.13 4.96
CA LYS A 100 3.96 -18.31 5.26
C LYS A 100 4.77 -18.90 4.10
N ASP A 101 4.08 -19.54 3.15
CA ASP A 101 4.66 -20.25 2.02
C ASP A 101 4.57 -19.48 0.68
N SER A 102 3.86 -18.35 0.65
CA SER A 102 3.61 -17.59 -0.59
C SER A 102 4.61 -16.43 -0.75
N LEU A 103 5.79 -16.80 -1.26
CA LEU A 103 6.63 -16.05 -2.20
C LEU A 103 7.48 -14.88 -1.68
N ASN A 104 8.73 -15.19 -1.33
CA ASN A 104 9.88 -14.28 -1.22
C ASN A 104 10.13 -13.39 -2.46
N ASN A 105 9.49 -13.68 -3.60
CA ASN A 105 9.69 -12.94 -4.85
C ASN A 105 8.89 -11.62 -4.93
N TYR A 106 7.74 -11.53 -4.26
CA TYR A 106 6.80 -10.39 -4.38
C TYR A 106 6.87 -9.39 -3.25
N PHE A 107 7.52 -9.73 -2.14
CA PHE A 107 7.66 -8.85 -0.99
C PHE A 107 9.12 -8.51 -0.78
N ARG A 108 9.37 -7.27 -0.35
CA ARG A 108 10.68 -6.95 0.22
C ARG A 108 10.61 -7.34 1.68
N GLU A 109 11.45 -8.27 2.13
CA GLU A 109 11.51 -8.69 3.54
C GLU A 109 11.84 -7.49 4.43
N LYS A 110 10.78 -6.85 4.94
CA LYS A 110 10.81 -5.81 5.97
C LYS A 110 9.51 -5.94 6.75
N ASN A 111 9.54 -6.81 7.74
CA ASN A 111 8.46 -7.01 8.69
C ASN A 111 8.49 -5.89 9.73
N PHE A 112 7.35 -5.28 10.00
CA PHE A 112 7.20 -4.31 11.09
C PHE A 112 5.81 -4.41 11.70
N LYS A 113 5.73 -4.00 12.96
CA LYS A 113 4.51 -3.94 13.77
C LYS A 113 4.18 -2.46 13.95
N LEU A 114 2.91 -2.11 13.77
CA LEU A 114 2.38 -0.77 14.05
C LEU A 114 1.76 -0.73 15.45
#